data_AF-A0A856M9D6-F1
#
_entry.id   AF-A0A856M9D6-F1
#
_cell.length_a   1.000
_cell.length_b   1.000
_cell.length_c   1.000
_cell.angle_alpha   90.00
_cell.angle_beta   90.00
_cell.angle_gamma   90.00
#
_symmetry.space_group_name_H-M   'P 1'
#
loop_
_entity.id
_entity.type
_entity.pdbx_description
1 polymer ?
#
loop_
_entity_poly.entity_id
_entity_poly.type
_entity_poly.pdbx_seq_one_letter_code
_entity_poly.pdbx_strand_id
1 'polypeptide(L)'
;MSNPSNRVSESEFFNSESETGDLLWQYVKSLSPETVNQLSKPASPEVFQVMERNIVGLLGNLPSEHFGISITTNRESLGRLLASAMISGYFLRNAEQRMNFEVALQGSDINHTDAG
;
A
#
# COMPACT_ATOMS: atom_id res chain seq x y z
N MET A 1 -28.39 -20.96 16.34
CA MET A 1 -26.93 -20.88 16.64
C MET A 1 -26.35 -19.88 15.67
N SER A 2 -26.16 -18.63 16.09
CA SER A 2 -25.72 -17.54 15.21
C SER A 2 -24.29 -17.15 15.59
N ASN A 3 -23.39 -17.31 14.62
CA ASN A 3 -21.95 -17.11 14.72
C ASN A 3 -21.61 -15.64 15.07
N PRO A 4 -20.91 -15.35 16.18
CA PRO A 4 -20.52 -13.98 16.49
C PRO A 4 -19.27 -13.61 15.69
N SER A 5 -19.39 -12.52 14.94
CA SER A 5 -18.35 -11.53 14.63
C SER A 5 -16.89 -11.97 14.70
N ASN A 6 -16.31 -12.24 13.53
CA ASN A 6 -14.91 -11.87 13.26
C ASN A 6 -14.88 -10.53 12.52
N ARG A 7 -15.50 -9.51 13.12
CA ARG A 7 -15.23 -8.11 12.77
C ARG A 7 -14.00 -7.74 13.58
N VAL A 8 -12.83 -8.03 13.04
CA VAL A 8 -11.60 -7.38 13.52
C VAL A 8 -11.87 -5.89 13.44
N SER A 9 -11.91 -5.24 14.59
CA SER A 9 -12.22 -3.83 14.75
C SER A 9 -11.19 -3.00 13.97
N GLU A 10 -11.51 -2.62 12.73
CA GLU A 10 -10.79 -1.57 11.99
C GLU A 10 -10.66 -0.28 12.83
N SER A 11 -11.57 -0.08 13.79
CA SER A 11 -11.59 1.04 14.73
C SER A 11 -10.61 0.96 15.90
N GLU A 12 -10.08 -0.22 16.28
CA GLU A 12 -9.11 -0.33 17.38
C GLU A 12 -7.68 0.03 16.94
N PHE A 13 -7.38 -0.06 15.64
CA PHE A 13 -6.09 0.37 15.10
C PHE A 13 -5.92 1.90 15.04
N PHE A 14 -7.02 2.65 14.90
CA PHE A 14 -6.97 4.12 14.78
C PHE A 14 -6.97 4.84 16.12
N ASN A 15 -7.02 4.16 17.27
CA ASN A 15 -7.09 4.82 18.59
C ASN A 15 -5.74 4.91 19.33
N SER A 16 -4.66 4.36 18.76
CA SER A 16 -3.29 4.44 19.28
C SER A 16 -2.46 5.50 18.52
N GLU A 17 -3.08 6.63 18.17
CA GLU A 17 -2.54 7.64 17.24
C GLU A 17 -1.24 8.33 17.71
N SER A 18 -1.00 8.42 19.01
CA SER A 18 0.13 9.17 19.57
C SER A 18 1.44 8.37 19.58
N GLU A 19 1.41 7.08 19.93
CA GLU A 19 2.64 6.26 19.97
C GLU A 19 3.02 5.71 18.59
N THR A 20 2.04 5.39 17.73
CA THR A 20 2.31 4.82 16.40
C THR A 20 2.85 5.86 15.41
N GLY A 21 2.43 7.12 15.51
CA GLY A 21 2.91 8.21 14.65
C GLY A 21 4.40 8.49 14.82
N ASP A 22 4.90 8.46 16.06
CA ASP A 22 6.32 8.67 16.35
C ASP A 22 7.19 7.48 15.91
N LEU A 23 6.72 6.25 16.10
CA LEU A 23 7.44 5.04 15.67
C LEU A 23 7.59 4.97 14.14
N LEU A 24 6.53 5.29 13.41
CA LEU A 24 6.53 5.29 11.96
C LEU A 24 7.38 6.42 11.38
N TRP A 25 7.38 7.59 12.01
CA TRP A 25 8.30 8.67 11.66
C TRP A 25 9.76 8.31 11.92
N GLN A 26 10.04 7.65 13.05
CA GLN A 26 11.38 7.19 13.40
C GLN A 26 11.85 6.08 12.46
N TYR A 27 10.95 5.19 12.03
CA TYR A 27 11.21 4.17 11.02
C TYR A 27 11.51 4.79 9.65
N VAL A 28 10.68 5.71 9.15
CA VAL A 28 10.92 6.38 7.86
C VAL A 28 12.26 7.13 7.87
N LYS A 29 12.61 7.76 8.99
CA LYS A 29 13.93 8.41 9.17
C LYS A 29 15.11 7.45 9.22
N SER A 30 14.91 6.21 9.66
CA SER A 30 15.99 5.22 9.75
C SER A 30 16.21 4.47 8.45
N LEU A 31 15.33 4.62 7.46
CA LEU A 31 15.52 4.04 6.13
C LEU A 31 16.73 4.63 5.43
N SER A 32 17.54 3.77 4.81
CA SER A 32 18.62 4.22 3.96
C SER A 32 18.08 4.86 2.67
N PRO A 33 18.81 5.81 2.07
CA PRO A 33 18.43 6.41 0.79
C PRO A 33 18.22 5.37 -0.33
N GLU A 34 18.98 4.29 -0.29
CA GLU A 34 18.87 3.17 -1.23
C GLU A 34 17.53 2.44 -1.08
N THR A 35 17.12 2.13 0.15
CA THR A 35 15.83 1.49 0.43
C THR A 35 14.66 2.40 0.00
N VAL A 36 14.76 3.71 0.24
CA VAL A 36 13.75 4.68 -0.23
C VAL A 36 13.66 4.70 -1.76
N ASN A 37 14.80 4.67 -2.46
CA ASN A 37 14.85 4.64 -3.92
C ASN A 37 14.26 3.33 -4.49
N GLN A 38 14.47 2.22 -3.80
CA GLN A 38 13.94 0.93 -4.20
C GLN A 38 12.43 0.83 -3.96
N LEU A 39 11.93 1.38 -2.84
CA LEU A 39 10.49 1.42 -2.51
C LEU A 39 9.70 2.42 -3.37
N SER A 40 10.35 3.44 -3.92
CA SER A 40 9.72 4.42 -4.83
C SER A 40 9.63 3.95 -6.27
N LYS A 41 10.20 2.77 -6.60
CA LYS A 41 10.09 2.17 -7.92
C LYS A 41 9.00 1.09 -7.91
N PRO A 42 7.86 1.31 -8.60
CA PRO A 42 6.86 0.28 -8.77
C PRO A 42 7.47 -0.90 -9.56
N ALA A 43 7.25 -2.12 -9.09
CA ALA A 43 7.78 -3.32 -9.73
C ALA A 43 7.03 -3.69 -11.02
N SER A 44 5.77 -3.25 -11.15
CA SER A 44 4.95 -3.45 -12.36
C SER A 44 4.09 -2.20 -12.69
N PRO A 45 3.65 -2.07 -13.96
CA PRO A 45 2.73 -1.02 -14.39
C PRO A 45 1.38 -1.03 -13.65
N GLU A 46 0.87 -2.22 -13.30
CA GLU A 46 -0.39 -2.39 -12.58
C GLU A 46 -0.28 -1.85 -11.15
N VAL A 47 0.82 -2.13 -10.47
CA VAL A 47 1.10 -1.58 -9.13
C VAL A 47 1.17 -0.06 -9.17
N PHE A 48 1.78 0.51 -10.23
CA PHE A 48 1.84 1.97 -10.41
C PHE A 48 0.46 2.61 -10.54
N GLN A 49 -0.43 2.05 -11.37
CA GLN A 49 -1.80 2.55 -11.53
C GLN A 49 -2.61 2.48 -10.22
N VAL A 50 -2.42 1.41 -9.43
CA VAL A 50 -3.08 1.28 -8.13
C VAL A 50 -2.53 2.30 -7.13
N MET A 51 -1.23 2.58 -7.13
CA MET A 51 -0.62 3.62 -6.30
C MET A 51 -1.16 5.02 -6.67
N GLU A 52 -1.23 5.36 -7.96
CA GLU A 52 -1.77 6.63 -8.45
C GLU A 52 -3.21 6.83 -7.98
N ARG A 53 -4.06 5.81 -8.17
CA ARG A 53 -5.46 5.85 -7.73
C ARG A 53 -5.59 5.99 -6.20
N ASN A 54 -4.71 5.37 -5.43
CA ASN A 54 -4.69 5.53 -3.97
C ASN A 54 -4.29 6.96 -3.56
N ILE A 55 -3.27 7.54 -4.19
CA ILE A 55 -2.85 8.92 -3.93
C ILE A 55 -3.98 9.91 -4.26
N VAL A 56 -4.65 9.74 -5.40
CA VAL A 56 -5.82 10.55 -5.76
C VAL A 56 -6.96 10.37 -4.75
N GLY A 57 -7.21 9.13 -4.31
CA GLY A 57 -8.22 8.84 -3.28
C GLY A 57 -7.91 9.51 -1.93
N LEU A 58 -6.63 9.58 -1.56
CA LEU A 58 -6.18 10.21 -0.31
C LEU A 58 -6.17 11.75 -0.37
N LEU A 59 -5.90 12.31 -1.56
CA LEU A 59 -5.85 13.76 -1.78
C LEU A 59 -7.21 14.36 -2.18
N GLY A 60 -8.17 13.52 -2.55
CA GLY A 60 -9.47 13.91 -3.08
C GLY A 60 -9.47 14.01 -4.61
N ASN A 61 -10.64 13.80 -5.23
CA ASN A 61 -10.82 13.86 -6.68
C ASN A 61 -10.49 15.25 -7.24
N LEU A 62 -9.25 15.44 -7.70
CA LEU A 62 -8.84 16.61 -8.47
C LEU A 62 -8.26 16.15 -9.82
N PRO A 63 -8.76 16.65 -10.96
CA PRO A 63 -8.21 16.27 -12.27
C PRO A 63 -6.81 16.86 -12.46
N SER A 64 -5.77 16.01 -12.46
CA SER A 64 -4.36 16.42 -12.54
C SER A 64 -3.94 17.05 -13.89
N GLU A 65 -4.69 16.82 -14.97
CA GLU A 65 -4.40 17.34 -16.31
C GLU A 65 -4.58 18.87 -16.45
N HIS A 66 -5.23 19.52 -15.48
CA HIS A 66 -5.58 20.95 -15.59
C HIS A 66 -5.09 21.81 -14.41
N PHE A 67 -4.37 21.22 -13.44
CA PHE A 67 -3.98 21.93 -12.22
C PHE A 67 -2.54 21.62 -11.81
N GLY A 68 -1.78 22.68 -11.49
CA GLY A 68 -0.60 22.55 -10.64
C GLY A 68 -1.06 22.28 -9.21
N ILE A 69 -0.93 21.04 -8.75
CA ILE A 69 -1.41 20.63 -7.42
C ILE A 69 -0.38 21.05 -6.37
N SER A 70 -0.76 21.98 -5.49
CA SER A 70 -0.01 22.32 -4.27
C SER A 70 -0.87 22.01 -3.06
N ILE A 71 -0.49 20.98 -2.30
CA ILE A 71 -1.20 20.56 -1.09
C ILE A 71 -0.50 21.17 0.12
N THR A 72 -1.22 22.02 0.86
CA THR A 72 -0.74 22.55 2.15
C THR A 72 -1.47 21.81 3.27
N THR A 73 -0.74 21.20 4.19
CA THR A 73 -1.29 20.42 5.30
C THR A 73 -0.45 20.63 6.57
N ASN A 74 -1.07 20.39 7.74
CA ASN A 74 -0.35 20.33 9.01
C ASN A 74 0.38 18.99 9.16
N ARG A 75 1.23 18.90 10.19
CA ARG A 75 2.07 17.73 10.49
C ARG A 75 1.23 16.49 10.79
N GLU A 76 0.14 16.66 11.51
CA GLU A 76 -0.73 15.60 11.99
C GLU A 76 -1.47 14.94 10.82
N SER A 77 -2.10 15.76 9.96
CA SER A 77 -2.78 15.33 8.74
C SER A 77 -1.80 14.73 7.73
N LEU A 78 -0.57 15.26 7.61
CA LEU A 78 0.47 14.64 6.79
C LEU A 78 0.89 13.28 7.35
N GLY A 79 1.04 13.16 8.67
CA GLY A 79 1.36 11.89 9.33
C GLY A 79 0.31 10.82 9.07
N ARG A 80 -0.98 11.18 9.21
CA ARG A 80 -2.12 10.29 8.88
C ARG A 80 -2.11 9.86 7.41
N LEU A 81 -1.85 10.80 6.50
CA LEU A 81 -1.73 10.53 5.06
C LEU A 81 -0.60 9.52 4.76
N LEU A 82 0.59 9.73 5.34
CA LEU A 82 1.74 8.85 5.16
C LEU A 82 1.49 7.45 5.76
N ALA A 83 0.88 7.37 6.94
CA ALA A 83 0.53 6.10 7.56
C ALA A 83 -0.46 5.30 6.69
N SER A 84 -1.49 5.95 6.17
CA SER A 84 -2.45 5.34 5.26
C SER A 84 -1.79 4.86 3.96
N ALA A 85 -0.90 5.66 3.39
CA ALA A 85 -0.12 5.28 2.21
C ALA A 85 0.81 4.08 2.48
N MET A 86 1.42 3.99 3.67
CA MET A 86 2.27 2.86 4.07
C MET A 86 1.49 1.55 4.19
N ILE A 87 0.33 1.58 4.86
CA ILE A 87 -0.56 0.41 4.99
C ILE A 87 -1.02 -0.05 3.60
N SER A 88 -1.42 0.91 2.75
CA SER A 88 -1.81 0.63 1.37
C SER A 88 -0.67 -0.01 0.60
N GLY A 89 0.55 0.55 0.68
CA GLY A 89 1.74 0.01 0.04
C GLY A 89 2.07 -1.43 0.48
N TYR A 90 1.94 -1.74 1.78
CA TYR A 90 2.09 -3.09 2.30
C TYR A 90 1.06 -4.06 1.69
N PHE A 91 -0.21 -3.66 1.61
CA PHE A 91 -1.24 -4.49 0.98
C PHE A 91 -0.98 -4.70 -0.52
N LEU A 92 -0.56 -3.67 -1.26
CA LEU A 92 -0.20 -3.81 -2.66
C LEU A 92 0.96 -4.80 -2.83
N ARG A 93 2.00 -4.71 -2.00
CA ARG A 93 3.14 -5.63 -2.07
C ARG A 93 2.74 -7.07 -1.79
N ASN A 94 1.86 -7.29 -0.81
CA ASN A 94 1.32 -8.62 -0.53
C ASN A 94 0.47 -9.16 -1.68
N ALA A 95 -0.35 -8.31 -2.30
CA ALA A 95 -1.16 -8.69 -3.45
C ALA A 95 -0.29 -9.07 -4.66
N GLU A 96 0.76 -8.29 -4.93
CA GLU A 96 1.75 -8.58 -5.97
C GLU A 96 2.46 -9.92 -5.71
N GLN A 97 2.90 -10.18 -4.48
CA GLN A 97 3.54 -11.45 -4.12
C GLN A 97 2.62 -12.65 -4.34
N ARG A 98 1.33 -12.53 -4.00
CA ARG A 98 0.33 -13.56 -4.27
C ARG A 98 0.14 -13.79 -5.77
N MET A 99 0.02 -12.71 -6.55
CA MET A 99 -0.10 -12.79 -8.01
C MET A 99 1.13 -13.46 -8.64
N ASN A 100 2.35 -13.07 -8.25
CA ASN A 100 3.56 -13.70 -8.75
C ASN A 100 3.65 -15.18 -8.39
N PHE A 101 3.18 -15.57 -7.20
CA PHE A 101 3.12 -16.96 -6.79
C PHE A 101 2.12 -17.77 -7.63
N GLU A 102 0.93 -17.22 -7.87
CA GLU A 102 -0.09 -17.85 -8.73
C GLU A 102 0.41 -18.03 -10.17
N VAL A 103 1.08 -17.02 -10.74
CA VAL A 103 1.68 -17.10 -12.08
C VAL A 103 2.76 -18.19 -12.13
N ALA A 104 3.62 -18.26 -11.11
CA ALA A 104 4.65 -19.29 -11.03
C ALA A 104 4.07 -20.71 -10.91
N LEU A 105 2.97 -20.88 -10.15
CA LEU A 105 2.28 -22.16 -10.01
C LEU A 105 1.58 -22.58 -11.32
N GLN A 106 0.90 -21.67 -12.01
CA GLN A 106 0.29 -21.96 -13.31
C GLN A 106 1.33 -22.31 -14.38
N GLY A 107 2.52 -21.71 -14.33
CA GLY A 107 3.66 -22.10 -15.17
C GLY A 107 4.17 -23.53 -14.93
N SER A 108 3.84 -24.14 -13.79
CA SER A 108 4.21 -25.52 -13.47
C SER A 108 3.19 -26.57 -13.94
N ASP A 109 1.91 -26.21 -14.06
CA ASP A 109 0.85 -27.13 -14.52
C ASP A 109 0.84 -27.36 -16.04
N ILE A 110 1.34 -26.41 -16.84
CA ILE A 110 1.45 -26.55 -18.31
C ILE A 110 2.51 -27.55 -18.78
N ASN A 111 3.38 -28.05 -17.90
CA ASN A 111 4.44 -29.01 -18.28
C ASN A 111 4.04 -30.49 -18.09
N HIS A 112 2.85 -30.80 -17.57
CA HIS A 112 2.41 -32.20 -17.36
C HIS A 112 1.41 -32.71 -18.40
N THR A 113 0.93 -31.89 -19.34
CA THR A 113 -0.05 -32.33 -20.36
C THR A 113 0.55 -32.79 -21.68
N ASP A 114 1.89 -32.83 -21.82
CA ASP A 114 2.60 -33.26 -23.05
C ASP A 114 3.55 -34.45 -22.82
N ALA A 115 3.18 -35.36 -21.92
CA ALA A 115 3.77 -36.70 -21.87
C ALA A 115 2.63 -37.72 -21.89
N GLY A 116 2.38 -38.26 -23.08
CA GLY A 116 1.30 -39.22 -23.37
C GLY A 116 1.48 -40.62 -22.80
#